data_AF-A0A845X6M0-F1
#
_entry.id   AF-A0A845X6M0-F1
#
_cell.length_a   1.000
_cell.length_b   1.000
_cell.length_c   1.000
_cell.angle_alpha   90.00
_cell.angle_beta   90.00
_cell.angle_gamma   90.00
#
_symmetry.space_group_name_H-M   'P 1'
#
loop_
_entity.id
_entity.type
_entity.pdbx_description
1 polymer ?
#
loop_
_entity_poly.entity_id
_entity_poly.type
_entity_poly.pdbx_seq_one_letter_code
_entity_poly.pdbx_strand_id
1 'polypeptide(L)'
;MQRPQYNVMSETTMSTNLDSYRQDQQKWQDFAYSAVESEDRGSFDRHEKPRYAALLAIQYDWRESDEEFIRFLFEQEVIARENDSFQGIGEALWLGAYLLARFQQPKDTLLFARAKLANFDTFCGFDREFVFWALREKTEAYIFEHQPDLHNEFKNNYASMNLDEWWENLSSRYPECEAEEKLLDLYDRGIYFGNQKLAREYLEQWQRNEPESEHKDNILKSAYIELGEFLKAIALTLKELETKVTNWDRVSCLHSLLKLYSQTQDSVEGLRTIQSIDAEFKQFDNWKDIGLGRMAIHEVFEYVLSIHDVEVARTSFQIADRWFAQMDSIAYVGLEAGWKAAQKCGFKQKMKMYKRLATEERQRIDDEMASIKNN
;
A
#
# COMPACT_ATOMS: atom_id res chain seq x y z
N MET A 1 16.73 -8.41 -4.82
CA MET A 1 17.00 -7.15 -4.10
C MET A 1 16.55 -7.34 -2.66
N GLN A 2 17.49 -7.38 -1.71
CA GLN A 2 17.15 -7.35 -0.28
C GLN A 2 16.69 -5.93 0.05
N ARG A 3 15.46 -5.77 0.53
CA ARG A 3 15.00 -4.50 1.11
C ARG A 3 15.96 -4.12 2.24
N PRO A 4 16.34 -2.84 2.39
CA PRO A 4 17.17 -2.41 3.51
C PRO A 4 16.49 -2.84 4.81
N GLN A 5 17.18 -3.61 5.65
CA GLN A 5 16.76 -3.85 7.02
C GLN A 5 16.93 -2.54 7.78
N TYR A 6 15.91 -1.68 7.74
CA TYR A 6 15.80 -0.60 8.71
C TYR A 6 15.58 -1.26 10.07
N ASN A 7 16.47 -0.94 11.01
CA ASN A 7 16.34 -1.38 12.40
C ASN A 7 15.19 -0.55 13.01
N VAL A 8 13.95 -0.97 12.75
CA VAL A 8 12.74 -0.29 13.20
C VAL A 8 12.54 -0.62 14.68
N MET A 9 12.47 0.41 15.53
CA MET A 9 12.04 0.25 16.92
C MET A 9 10.62 -0.33 16.91
N SER A 10 10.44 -1.52 17.48
CA SER A 10 9.10 -2.13 17.59
C SER A 10 8.20 -1.29 18.50
N GLU A 11 6.88 -1.43 18.34
CA GLU A 11 5.87 -0.87 19.26
C GLU A 11 6.19 -1.17 20.73
N THR A 12 6.64 -2.40 21.02
CA THR A 12 7.12 -2.83 22.34
C THR A 12 8.34 -2.04 22.84
N THR A 13 9.24 -1.63 21.94
CA THR A 13 10.44 -0.85 22.28
C THR A 13 10.09 0.61 22.58
N MET A 14 9.09 1.18 21.89
CA MET A 14 8.63 2.55 22.13
C MET A 14 7.73 2.68 23.38
N SER A 15 6.86 1.71 23.65
CA SER A 15 6.08 1.65 24.90
C SER A 15 6.99 1.69 26.14
N THR A 16 8.18 1.08 26.06
CA THR A 16 9.16 1.08 27.16
C THR A 16 9.88 2.43 27.35
N ASN A 17 9.79 3.36 26.39
CA ASN A 17 10.58 4.61 26.39
C ASN A 17 9.74 5.90 26.41
N LEU A 18 8.40 5.80 26.40
CA LEU A 18 7.49 6.95 26.30
C LEU A 18 7.70 7.98 27.42
N ASP A 19 7.86 7.52 28.67
CA ASP A 19 8.10 8.42 29.81
C ASP A 19 9.39 9.25 29.66
N SER A 20 10.40 8.73 28.95
CA SER A 20 11.64 9.47 28.74
C SER A 20 11.47 10.63 27.75
N TYR A 21 10.55 10.50 26.77
CA TYR A 21 10.20 11.58 25.84
C TYR A 21 9.27 12.62 26.49
N ARG A 22 8.42 12.21 27.44
CA ARG A 22 7.59 13.12 28.23
C ARG A 22 8.40 14.04 29.14
N GLN A 23 9.52 13.54 29.66
CA GLN A 23 10.35 14.27 30.62
C GLN A 23 11.41 15.16 29.96
N ASP A 24 11.76 14.90 28.70
CA ASP A 24 12.85 15.59 28.00
C ASP A 24 12.45 16.01 26.59
N GLN A 25 12.08 17.28 26.47
CA GLN A 25 11.69 17.90 25.19
C GLN A 25 12.83 17.91 24.16
N GLN A 26 14.10 17.80 24.57
CA GLN A 26 15.21 17.76 23.60
C GLN A 26 15.16 16.51 22.74
N LYS A 27 14.62 15.40 23.28
CA LYS A 27 14.46 14.14 22.55
C LYS A 27 13.36 14.18 21.50
N TRP A 28 12.51 15.21 21.48
CA TRP A 28 11.48 15.33 20.44
C TRP A 28 12.09 15.45 19.04
N GLN A 29 13.35 15.86 18.93
CA GLN A 29 14.10 15.88 17.66
C GLN A 29 14.26 14.50 17.02
N ASP A 30 14.15 13.41 17.79
CA ASP A 30 14.16 12.03 17.26
C ASP A 30 12.92 11.74 16.38
N PHE A 31 11.93 12.61 16.43
CA PHE A 31 10.67 12.53 15.70
C PHE A 31 10.49 13.67 14.69
N ALA A 32 11.37 14.67 14.68
CA ALA A 32 11.27 15.81 13.77
C ALA A 32 11.30 15.35 12.31
N TYR A 33 10.52 15.97 11.43
CA TYR A 33 10.52 15.69 10.00
C TYR A 33 11.94 15.71 9.45
N SER A 34 12.32 14.65 8.73
CA SER A 34 13.65 14.53 8.13
C SER A 34 13.55 13.95 6.72
N ALA A 35 13.67 14.83 5.74
CA ALA A 35 13.63 14.48 4.32
C ALA A 35 14.79 13.54 3.93
N VAL A 36 14.45 12.48 3.21
CA VAL A 36 15.40 11.56 2.57
C VAL A 36 14.93 11.31 1.13
N GLU A 37 15.88 11.24 0.20
CA GLU A 37 15.60 10.93 -1.20
C GLU A 37 15.79 9.45 -1.50
N SER A 38 14.97 8.92 -2.40
CA SER A 38 15.18 7.61 -3.03
C SER A 38 14.81 7.65 -4.50
N GLU A 39 15.47 6.83 -5.32
CA GLU A 39 15.17 6.72 -6.76
C GLU A 39 13.73 6.25 -7.00
N ASP A 40 13.19 5.41 -6.11
CA ASP A 40 11.87 4.77 -6.29
C ASP A 40 10.70 5.61 -5.76
N ARG A 41 10.88 6.39 -4.67
CA ARG A 41 9.80 7.13 -3.99
C ARG A 41 9.96 8.65 -4.08
N GLY A 42 11.11 9.17 -4.52
CA GLY A 42 11.45 10.59 -4.37
C GLY A 42 11.75 10.94 -2.91
N SER A 43 11.36 12.16 -2.50
CA SER A 43 11.49 12.64 -1.12
C SER A 43 10.48 11.96 -0.20
N PHE A 44 10.93 11.44 0.95
CA PHE A 44 10.06 10.90 2.01
C PHE A 44 10.65 11.18 3.40
N ASP A 45 9.83 11.02 4.44
CA ASP A 45 10.28 11.24 5.82
C ASP A 45 10.88 9.99 6.46
N ARG A 46 12.12 10.12 6.97
CA ARG A 46 12.79 9.09 7.76
C ARG A 46 12.07 8.73 9.05
N HIS A 47 11.41 9.70 9.69
CA HIS A 47 10.87 9.58 11.05
C HIS A 47 9.37 9.30 11.11
N GLU A 48 8.71 9.05 9.97
CA GLU A 48 7.29 8.65 9.89
C GLU A 48 6.97 7.44 10.78
N LYS A 49 7.77 6.35 10.67
CA LYS A 49 7.58 5.15 11.47
C LYS A 49 7.78 5.38 12.99
N PRO A 50 8.90 5.98 13.44
CA PRO A 50 9.06 6.38 14.83
C PRO A 50 7.91 7.22 15.38
N ARG A 51 7.41 8.22 14.62
CA ARG A 51 6.28 9.04 15.05
C ARG A 51 5.01 8.22 15.20
N TYR A 52 4.69 7.36 14.25
CA TYR A 52 3.50 6.51 14.37
C TYR A 52 3.58 5.60 15.61
N ALA A 53 4.75 5.01 15.88
CA ALA A 53 4.95 4.18 17.06
C ALA A 53 4.79 4.97 18.37
N ALA A 54 5.25 6.22 18.42
CA ALA A 54 5.05 7.09 19.59
C ALA A 54 3.56 7.43 19.78
N LEU A 55 2.84 7.75 18.70
CA LEU A 55 1.41 8.03 18.74
C LEU A 55 0.60 6.82 19.21
N LEU A 56 0.92 5.61 18.76
CA LEU A 56 0.29 4.36 19.24
C LEU A 56 0.57 4.12 20.73
N ALA A 57 1.80 4.36 21.20
CA ALA A 57 2.12 4.25 22.62
C ALA A 57 1.33 5.28 23.46
N ILE A 58 1.16 6.50 22.95
CA ILE A 58 0.34 7.53 23.60
C ILE A 58 -1.15 7.17 23.56
N GLN A 59 -1.64 6.53 22.50
CA GLN A 59 -3.04 6.07 22.43
C GLN A 59 -3.38 5.16 23.61
N TYR A 60 -2.49 4.23 23.97
CA TYR A 60 -2.73 3.27 25.06
C TYR A 60 -2.36 3.75 26.47
N ASP A 61 -1.56 4.80 26.58
CA ASP A 61 -1.15 5.39 27.86
C ASP A 61 -1.35 6.91 27.82
N TRP A 62 -2.51 7.37 27.33
CA TRP A 62 -2.77 8.79 27.12
C TRP A 62 -2.78 9.57 28.44
N ARG A 63 -2.12 10.73 28.47
CA ARG A 63 -2.13 11.63 29.63
C ARG A 63 -2.44 13.06 29.21
N GLU A 64 -3.12 13.81 30.07
CA GLU A 64 -3.38 15.24 29.83
C GLU A 64 -2.07 16.05 29.63
N SER A 65 -0.97 15.63 30.26
CA SER A 65 0.33 16.28 30.08
C SER A 65 0.99 16.04 28.72
N ASP A 66 0.43 15.17 27.87
CA ASP A 66 0.99 14.85 26.55
C ASP A 66 0.64 15.89 25.48
N GLU A 67 -0.19 16.89 25.79
CA GLU A 67 -0.72 17.88 24.82
C GLU A 67 0.36 18.47 23.91
N GLU A 68 1.42 19.05 24.48
CA GLU A 68 2.48 19.69 23.69
C GLU A 68 3.31 18.68 22.89
N PHE A 69 3.48 17.45 23.41
CA PHE A 69 4.21 16.41 22.68
C PHE A 69 3.39 15.88 21.49
N ILE A 70 2.09 15.61 21.69
CA ILE A 70 1.18 15.21 20.62
C ILE A 70 1.10 16.31 19.56
N ARG A 71 0.98 17.58 19.97
CA ARG A 71 0.98 18.72 19.04
C ARG A 71 2.24 18.75 18.20
N PHE A 72 3.40 18.58 18.83
CA PHE A 72 4.67 18.49 18.12
C PHE A 72 4.66 17.33 17.11
N LEU A 73 4.29 16.12 17.51
CA LEU A 73 4.24 14.95 16.62
C LEU A 73 3.30 15.18 15.42
N PHE A 74 2.10 15.73 15.67
CA PHE A 74 1.13 16.03 14.63
C PHE A 74 1.65 17.10 13.67
N GLU A 75 2.27 18.16 14.18
CA GLU A 75 2.89 19.19 13.33
C GLU A 75 3.98 18.61 12.42
N GLN A 76 4.79 17.68 12.92
CA GLN A 76 5.80 17.00 12.09
C GLN A 76 5.17 16.13 10.99
N GLU A 77 4.03 15.49 11.25
CA GLU A 77 3.26 14.79 10.22
C GLU A 77 2.68 15.76 9.17
N VAL A 78 2.20 16.94 9.58
CA VAL A 78 1.74 17.98 8.64
C VAL A 78 2.90 18.43 7.74
N ILE A 79 4.06 18.74 8.32
CA ILE A 79 5.27 19.09 7.56
C ILE A 79 5.65 17.96 6.60
N ALA A 80 5.57 16.70 7.04
CA ALA A 80 5.85 15.56 6.16
C ALA A 80 4.93 15.54 4.94
N ARG A 81 3.62 15.76 5.11
CA ARG A 81 2.64 15.75 4.02
C ARG A 81 2.79 16.91 3.04
N GLU A 82 3.31 18.05 3.49
CA GLU A 82 3.63 19.20 2.64
C GLU A 82 4.86 18.98 1.75
N ASN A 83 5.75 18.03 2.11
CA ASN A 83 7.06 17.86 1.48
C ASN A 83 7.32 16.47 0.88
N ASP A 84 6.46 15.48 1.12
CA ASP A 84 6.58 14.13 0.53
C ASP A 84 6.26 14.18 -0.98
N SER A 85 7.16 13.63 -1.79
CA SER A 85 6.96 13.54 -3.25
C SER A 85 5.80 12.61 -3.61
N PHE A 86 5.57 11.61 -2.76
CA PHE A 86 4.43 10.72 -2.89
C PHE A 86 3.27 11.31 -2.08
N GLN A 87 2.29 11.86 -2.79
CA GLN A 87 1.06 12.33 -2.16
C GLN A 87 0.40 11.16 -1.41
N GLY A 88 -0.18 11.46 -0.24
CA GLY A 88 -0.88 10.46 0.54
C GLY A 88 -1.42 11.00 1.86
N ILE A 89 -2.25 10.18 2.50
CA ILE A 89 -2.75 10.37 3.85
C ILE A 89 -2.38 9.14 4.68
N GLY A 90 -1.58 9.33 5.74
CA GLY A 90 -1.06 8.25 6.57
C GLY A 90 -1.80 8.12 7.89
N GLU A 91 -1.83 6.90 8.46
CA GLU A 91 -2.44 6.62 9.78
C GLU A 91 -1.83 7.44 10.91
N ALA A 92 -0.53 7.78 10.82
CA ALA A 92 0.13 8.65 11.79
C ALA A 92 -0.51 10.05 11.86
N LEU A 93 -0.86 10.62 10.70
CA LEU A 93 -1.52 11.93 10.63
C LEU A 93 -2.90 11.86 11.32
N TRP A 94 -3.68 10.82 11.02
CA TRP A 94 -5.01 10.62 11.59
C TRP A 94 -4.99 10.40 13.09
N LEU A 95 -4.12 9.51 13.56
CA LEU A 95 -4.00 9.23 14.99
C LEU A 95 -3.50 10.46 15.75
N GLY A 96 -2.50 11.17 15.21
CA GLY A 96 -2.03 12.44 15.76
C GLY A 96 -3.15 13.48 15.86
N ALA A 97 -3.97 13.59 14.82
CA ALA A 97 -5.10 14.50 14.81
C ALA A 97 -6.16 14.13 15.85
N TYR A 98 -6.53 12.84 15.93
CA TYR A 98 -7.47 12.33 16.93
C TYR A 98 -7.00 12.63 18.35
N LEU A 99 -5.75 12.28 18.67
CA LEU A 99 -5.18 12.48 20.01
C LEU A 99 -5.09 13.96 20.38
N LEU A 100 -4.74 14.84 19.43
CA LEU A 100 -4.70 16.29 19.68
C LEU A 100 -6.11 16.87 19.86
N ALA A 101 -7.07 16.42 19.06
CA ALA A 101 -8.44 16.89 19.10
C ALA A 101 -9.14 16.62 20.45
N ARG A 102 -8.68 15.62 21.21
CA ARG A 102 -9.17 15.35 22.58
C ARG A 102 -9.02 16.55 23.53
N PHE A 103 -8.01 17.39 23.32
CA PHE A 103 -7.76 18.58 24.16
C PHE A 103 -8.66 19.77 23.84
N GLN A 104 -9.30 19.78 22.66
CA GLN A 104 -10.22 20.84 22.21
C GLN A 104 -9.67 22.26 22.36
N GLN A 105 -8.37 22.46 22.08
CA GLN A 105 -7.75 23.77 22.19
C GLN A 105 -8.01 24.62 20.94
N PRO A 106 -8.52 25.86 21.08
CA PRO A 106 -8.74 26.77 19.94
C PRO A 106 -7.52 26.99 19.05
N LYS A 107 -6.31 27.02 19.64
CA LYS A 107 -5.05 27.24 18.91
C LYS A 107 -4.76 26.13 17.88
N ASP A 108 -5.30 24.93 18.07
CA ASP A 108 -5.05 23.78 17.20
C ASP A 108 -5.95 23.80 15.94
N THR A 109 -7.00 24.63 15.90
CA THR A 109 -7.86 24.81 14.72
C THR A 109 -7.06 25.14 13.46
N LEU A 110 -6.05 26.02 13.55
CA LEU A 110 -5.23 26.39 12.40
C LEU A 110 -4.27 25.26 11.98
N LEU A 111 -3.82 24.44 12.94
CA LEU A 111 -2.98 23.28 12.63
C LEU A 111 -3.79 22.19 11.91
N PHE A 112 -5.04 21.95 12.31
CA PHE A 112 -5.95 21.06 11.56
C PHE A 112 -6.25 21.58 10.16
N ALA A 113 -6.45 22.90 10.00
CA ALA A 113 -6.68 23.51 8.70
C ALA A 113 -5.43 23.36 7.80
N ARG A 114 -4.23 23.53 8.35
CA ARG A 114 -2.97 23.27 7.65
C ARG A 114 -2.85 21.80 7.24
N ALA A 115 -3.14 20.85 8.13
CA ALA A 115 -3.18 19.42 7.81
C ALA A 115 -4.14 19.11 6.65
N LYS A 116 -5.34 19.70 6.66
CA LYS A 116 -6.35 19.53 5.59
C LYS A 116 -5.85 20.01 4.23
N LEU A 117 -4.96 21.01 4.20
CA LEU A 117 -4.49 21.69 3.00
C LEU A 117 -3.05 21.30 2.61
N ALA A 118 -2.44 20.34 3.30
CA ALA A 118 -1.03 19.99 3.12
C ALA A 118 -0.72 19.45 1.71
N ASN A 119 -1.64 18.66 1.14
CA ASN A 119 -1.54 18.12 -0.22
C ASN A 119 -2.92 17.72 -0.77
N PHE A 120 -2.97 17.19 -2.00
CA PHE A 120 -4.20 16.76 -2.66
C PHE A 120 -4.97 15.68 -1.87
N ASP A 121 -4.28 14.66 -1.36
CA ASP A 121 -4.93 13.54 -0.65
C ASP A 121 -5.49 13.96 0.70
N THR A 122 -4.81 14.85 1.43
CA THR A 122 -5.36 15.45 2.65
C THR A 122 -6.56 16.34 2.36
N PHE A 123 -6.50 17.12 1.27
CA PHE A 123 -7.62 17.95 0.83
C PHE A 123 -8.86 17.13 0.50
N CYS A 124 -8.70 15.95 -0.09
CA CYS A 124 -9.81 15.06 -0.42
C CYS A 124 -10.23 14.19 0.77
N GLY A 125 -9.29 13.72 1.59
CA GLY A 125 -9.49 12.60 2.52
C GLY A 125 -9.41 12.92 4.01
N PHE A 126 -8.71 13.97 4.45
CA PHE A 126 -8.61 14.32 5.88
C PHE A 126 -9.92 14.98 6.35
N ASP A 127 -10.46 14.62 7.51
CA ASP A 127 -11.74 15.17 7.96
C ASP A 127 -11.63 16.67 8.24
N ARG A 128 -12.54 17.45 7.66
CA ARG A 128 -12.62 18.90 7.88
C ARG A 128 -13.19 19.21 9.26
N GLU A 129 -13.92 18.27 9.83
CA GLU A 129 -14.56 18.31 11.14
C GLU A 129 -13.55 18.58 12.27
N PHE A 130 -12.30 18.12 12.13
CA PHE A 130 -11.21 18.46 13.05
C PHE A 130 -11.02 19.97 13.23
N VAL A 131 -11.16 20.75 12.15
CA VAL A 131 -11.03 22.22 12.18
C VAL A 131 -12.13 22.85 13.05
N PHE A 132 -13.32 22.25 13.05
CA PHE A 132 -14.49 22.75 13.76
C PHE A 132 -14.64 22.20 15.18
N TRP A 133 -13.94 21.11 15.52
CA TRP A 133 -14.20 20.38 16.76
C TRP A 133 -14.08 21.23 18.04
N ALA A 134 -12.99 21.99 18.19
CA ALA A 134 -12.71 22.77 19.40
C ALA A 134 -13.65 23.98 19.61
N LEU A 135 -14.01 24.68 18.53
CA LEU A 135 -14.72 25.97 18.57
C LEU A 135 -16.14 25.93 18.03
N ARG A 136 -16.52 24.84 17.36
CA ARG A 136 -17.83 24.60 16.76
C ARG A 136 -18.27 25.79 15.89
N GLU A 137 -19.40 26.39 16.20
CA GLU A 137 -19.97 27.56 15.50
C GLU A 137 -19.02 28.77 15.47
N LYS A 138 -18.07 28.87 16.41
CA LYS A 138 -17.13 29.99 16.51
C LYS A 138 -15.88 29.82 15.64
N THR A 139 -15.69 28.66 15.01
CA THR A 139 -14.50 28.36 14.20
C THR A 139 -14.31 29.36 13.07
N GLU A 140 -15.38 29.71 12.33
CA GLU A 140 -15.27 30.63 11.18
C GLU A 140 -14.79 32.02 11.60
N ALA A 141 -15.37 32.55 12.69
CA ALA A 141 -14.96 33.85 13.24
C ALA A 141 -13.50 33.83 13.71
N TYR A 142 -13.09 32.73 14.36
CA TYR A 142 -11.71 32.54 14.81
C TYR A 142 -10.71 32.49 13.65
N ILE A 143 -11.02 31.72 12.59
CA ILE A 143 -10.18 31.66 11.37
C ILE A 143 -10.13 33.03 10.70
N PHE A 144 -11.26 33.74 10.59
CA PHE A 144 -11.28 35.07 10.00
C PHE A 144 -10.37 36.06 10.75
N GLU A 145 -10.31 35.98 12.08
CA GLU A 145 -9.47 36.85 12.90
C GLU A 145 -7.98 36.50 12.81
N HIS A 146 -7.63 35.21 12.81
CA HIS A 146 -6.24 34.77 12.96
C HIS A 146 -5.57 34.39 11.63
N GLN A 147 -6.33 33.93 10.63
CA GLN A 147 -5.83 33.54 9.32
C GLN A 147 -6.88 33.80 8.21
N PRO A 148 -7.11 35.08 7.84
CA PRO A 148 -8.16 35.48 6.90
C PRO A 148 -8.11 34.76 5.55
N ASP A 149 -6.92 34.38 5.07
CA ASP A 149 -6.74 33.71 3.78
C ASP A 149 -7.39 32.31 3.75
N LEU A 150 -7.50 31.65 4.91
CA LEU A 150 -8.17 30.34 5.04
C LEU A 150 -9.68 30.46 5.20
N HIS A 151 -10.20 31.64 5.52
CA HIS A 151 -11.62 31.79 5.85
C HIS A 151 -12.54 31.32 4.70
N ASN A 152 -12.19 31.63 3.45
CA ASN A 152 -13.01 31.24 2.29
C ASN A 152 -13.11 29.72 2.10
N GLU A 153 -12.08 28.97 2.51
CA GLU A 153 -12.06 27.50 2.40
C GLU A 153 -13.03 26.86 3.40
N PHE A 154 -13.17 27.45 4.59
CA PHE A 154 -13.94 26.89 5.69
C PHE A 154 -15.32 27.55 5.90
N LYS A 155 -15.61 28.64 5.21
CA LYS A 155 -16.86 29.39 5.34
C LYS A 155 -18.08 28.55 5.02
N ASN A 156 -19.13 28.67 5.85
CA ASN A 156 -20.41 27.97 5.75
C ASN A 156 -20.33 26.43 5.85
N ASN A 157 -19.19 25.85 6.23
CA ASN A 157 -19.05 24.39 6.31
C ASN A 157 -19.68 23.82 7.60
N TYR A 158 -19.74 24.59 8.69
CA TYR A 158 -20.22 24.08 9.98
C TYR A 158 -21.68 23.58 9.94
N ALA A 159 -22.56 24.30 9.24
CA ALA A 159 -24.00 24.06 9.29
C ALA A 159 -24.44 22.67 8.79
N SER A 160 -23.59 21.98 8.01
CA SER A 160 -23.86 20.62 7.50
C SER A 160 -23.22 19.51 8.34
N MET A 161 -22.49 19.83 9.41
CA MET A 161 -21.73 18.84 10.18
C MET A 161 -22.52 18.31 11.37
N ASN A 162 -22.51 16.99 11.56
CA ASN A 162 -22.87 16.37 12.83
C ASN A 162 -21.57 16.00 13.58
N LEU A 163 -20.98 16.97 14.28
CA LEU A 163 -19.68 16.80 14.94
C LEU A 163 -19.70 15.74 16.04
N ASP A 164 -20.82 15.55 16.73
CA ASP A 164 -20.90 14.58 17.82
C ASP A 164 -20.94 13.14 17.26
N GLU A 165 -21.75 12.88 16.22
CA GLU A 165 -21.75 11.59 15.52
C GLU A 165 -20.40 11.31 14.83
N TRP A 166 -19.79 12.33 14.22
CA TRP A 166 -18.45 12.21 13.65
C TRP A 166 -17.43 11.81 14.72
N TRP A 167 -17.44 12.47 15.88
CA TRP A 167 -16.51 12.18 16.96
C TRP A 167 -16.72 10.79 17.56
N GLU A 168 -17.97 10.34 17.73
CA GLU A 168 -18.30 8.99 18.17
C GLU A 168 -17.75 7.93 17.20
N ASN A 169 -17.99 8.12 15.89
CA ASN A 169 -17.47 7.23 14.86
C ASN A 169 -15.94 7.23 14.83
N LEU A 170 -15.30 8.40 14.91
CA LEU A 170 -13.85 8.52 14.94
C LEU A 170 -13.24 7.85 16.17
N SER A 171 -13.80 8.09 17.36
CA SER A 171 -13.32 7.51 18.62
C SER A 171 -13.42 5.98 18.60
N SER A 172 -14.43 5.41 17.95
CA SER A 172 -14.58 3.96 17.80
C SER A 172 -13.46 3.29 17.00
N ARG A 173 -12.66 4.07 16.25
CA ARG A 173 -11.51 3.58 15.46
C ARG A 173 -10.23 3.51 16.28
N TYR A 174 -10.15 4.19 17.43
CA TYR A 174 -8.93 4.35 18.22
C TYR A 174 -9.18 3.98 19.69
N PRO A 175 -9.27 2.67 20.00
CA PRO A 175 -9.50 2.21 21.36
C PRO A 175 -8.32 2.53 22.29
N GLU A 176 -8.57 2.55 23.59
CA GLU A 176 -7.54 2.93 24.58
C GLU A 176 -6.62 1.77 24.98
N CYS A 177 -6.84 0.56 24.46
CA CYS A 177 -5.94 -0.55 24.68
C CYS A 177 -5.94 -1.54 23.51
N GLU A 178 -4.83 -2.27 23.39
CA GLU A 178 -4.63 -3.29 22.35
C GLU A 178 -5.71 -4.37 22.33
N ALA A 179 -6.27 -4.73 23.50
CA ALA A 179 -7.29 -5.78 23.61
C ALA A 179 -8.63 -5.43 22.94
N GLU A 180 -8.87 -4.14 22.68
CA GLU A 180 -10.08 -3.62 22.03
C GLU A 180 -9.85 -3.30 20.54
N GLU A 181 -8.61 -3.37 20.07
CA GLU A 181 -8.26 -3.17 18.66
C GLU A 181 -8.81 -4.29 17.77
N LYS A 182 -9.09 -3.95 16.51
CA LYS A 182 -9.45 -4.97 15.53
C LYS A 182 -8.20 -5.78 15.20
N LEU A 183 -8.35 -7.10 15.15
CA LEU A 183 -7.24 -8.02 14.87
C LEU A 183 -6.57 -7.76 13.50
N LEU A 184 -7.32 -7.27 12.51
CA LEU A 184 -6.73 -6.88 11.21
C LEU A 184 -5.90 -5.59 11.31
N ASP A 185 -6.34 -4.61 12.09
CA ASP A 185 -5.57 -3.38 12.30
C ASP A 185 -4.24 -3.70 13.02
N LEU A 186 -4.26 -4.62 13.98
CA LEU A 186 -3.06 -5.13 14.64
C LEU A 186 -2.16 -5.96 13.71
N TYR A 187 -2.75 -6.76 12.80
CA TYR A 187 -2.01 -7.46 11.75
C TYR A 187 -1.27 -6.46 10.84
N ASP A 188 -1.97 -5.44 10.34
CA ASP A 188 -1.42 -4.43 9.43
C ASP A 188 -0.29 -3.64 10.10
N ARG A 189 -0.46 -3.26 11.39
CA ARG A 189 0.62 -2.65 12.18
C ARG A 189 1.82 -3.58 12.33
N GLY A 190 1.59 -4.86 12.61
CA GLY A 190 2.64 -5.88 12.66
C GLY A 190 3.45 -5.96 11.36
N ILE A 191 2.78 -5.94 10.20
CA ILE A 191 3.45 -5.88 8.90
C ILE A 191 4.19 -4.54 8.73
N TYR A 192 3.54 -3.42 9.00
CA TYR A 192 4.08 -2.08 8.82
C TYR A 192 5.39 -1.87 9.60
N PHE A 193 5.45 -2.34 10.84
CA PHE A 193 6.65 -2.30 11.69
C PHE A 193 7.62 -3.47 11.47
N GLY A 194 7.30 -4.41 10.57
CA GLY A 194 8.15 -5.55 10.24
C GLY A 194 8.15 -6.67 11.30
N ASN A 195 7.20 -6.67 12.23
CA ASN A 195 7.00 -7.72 13.21
C ASN A 195 6.11 -8.85 12.64
N GLN A 196 6.67 -9.61 11.69
CA GLN A 196 5.96 -10.69 10.99
C GLN A 196 5.41 -11.79 11.93
N LYS A 197 6.09 -12.05 13.05
CA LYS A 197 5.65 -13.04 14.02
C LYS A 197 4.33 -12.60 14.64
N LEU A 198 4.27 -11.37 15.14
CA LEU A 198 3.08 -10.82 15.79
C LEU A 198 1.94 -10.65 14.79
N ALA A 199 2.24 -10.17 13.57
CA ALA A 199 1.25 -10.10 12.49
C ALA A 199 0.58 -11.47 12.25
N ARG A 200 1.37 -12.55 12.16
CA ARG A 200 0.86 -13.92 11.98
C ARG A 200 -0.05 -14.33 13.15
N GLU A 201 0.33 -14.02 14.39
CA GLU A 201 -0.47 -14.33 15.58
C GLU A 201 -1.84 -13.64 15.56
N TYR A 202 -1.92 -12.37 15.15
CA TYR A 202 -3.21 -11.68 15.02
C TYR A 202 -4.04 -12.18 13.83
N LEU A 203 -3.40 -12.46 12.69
CA LEU A 203 -4.10 -13.02 11.53
C LEU A 203 -4.73 -14.39 11.85
N GLU A 204 -4.01 -15.25 12.57
CA GLU A 204 -4.53 -16.55 13.01
C GLU A 204 -5.69 -16.41 14.01
N GLN A 205 -5.62 -15.43 14.91
CA GLN A 205 -6.73 -15.11 15.81
C GLN A 205 -7.95 -14.62 15.03
N TRP A 206 -7.76 -13.71 14.08
CA TRP A 206 -8.84 -13.20 13.24
C TRP A 206 -9.47 -14.33 12.42
N GLN A 207 -8.65 -15.17 11.80
CA GLN A 207 -9.10 -16.32 11.02
C GLN A 207 -9.98 -17.28 11.84
N ARG A 208 -9.69 -17.49 13.13
CA ARG A 208 -10.49 -18.37 14.00
C ARG A 208 -11.86 -17.79 14.34
N ASN A 209 -11.97 -16.46 14.39
CA ASN A 209 -13.18 -15.76 14.82
C ASN A 209 -14.07 -15.36 13.63
N GLU A 210 -13.49 -15.14 12.46
CA GLU A 210 -14.23 -14.72 11.26
C GLU A 210 -15.03 -15.89 10.64
N PRO A 211 -16.33 -15.73 10.33
CA PRO A 211 -17.10 -16.75 9.61
C PRO A 211 -16.55 -17.05 8.21
N GLU A 212 -16.68 -18.31 7.78
CA GLU A 212 -16.29 -18.73 6.43
C GLU A 212 -17.06 -17.96 5.35
N SER A 213 -16.33 -17.29 4.45
CA SER A 213 -16.89 -16.51 3.36
C SER A 213 -15.85 -16.28 2.26
N GLU A 214 -16.30 -15.91 1.05
CA GLU A 214 -15.38 -15.49 -0.03
C GLU A 214 -14.59 -14.23 0.36
N HIS A 215 -15.21 -13.34 1.14
CA HIS A 215 -14.53 -12.15 1.68
C HIS A 215 -13.37 -12.55 2.60
N LYS A 216 -13.59 -13.50 3.50
CA LYS A 216 -12.54 -14.05 4.38
C LYS A 216 -11.39 -14.66 3.59
N ASP A 217 -11.71 -15.49 2.59
CA ASP A 217 -10.70 -16.12 1.73
C ASP A 217 -9.86 -15.07 0.98
N ASN A 218 -10.46 -13.98 0.51
CA ASN A 218 -9.75 -12.90 -0.17
C ASN A 218 -8.81 -12.12 0.75
N ILE A 219 -9.22 -11.85 1.99
CA ILE A 219 -8.34 -11.23 3.01
C ILE A 219 -7.18 -12.17 3.32
N LEU A 220 -7.45 -13.45 3.63
CA LEU A 220 -6.41 -14.43 3.97
C LEU A 220 -5.41 -14.62 2.82
N LYS A 221 -5.89 -14.69 1.57
CA LYS A 221 -5.03 -14.83 0.39
C LYS A 221 -4.04 -13.66 0.31
N SER A 222 -4.52 -12.43 0.46
CA SER A 222 -3.67 -11.22 0.43
C SER A 222 -2.68 -11.23 1.59
N ALA A 223 -3.17 -11.53 2.80
CA ALA A 223 -2.35 -11.54 4.00
C ALA A 223 -1.26 -12.63 3.98
N TYR A 224 -1.57 -13.82 3.45
CA TYR A 224 -0.58 -14.89 3.28
C TYR A 224 0.48 -14.54 2.23
N ILE A 225 0.13 -13.82 1.16
CA ILE A 225 1.12 -13.33 0.19
C ILE A 225 2.09 -12.36 0.88
N GLU A 226 1.57 -11.43 1.66
CA GLU A 226 2.37 -10.42 2.37
C GLU A 226 3.27 -11.04 3.45
N LEU A 227 2.80 -12.09 4.13
CA LEU A 227 3.60 -12.89 5.08
C LEU A 227 4.57 -13.88 4.41
N GLY A 228 4.58 -13.99 3.07
CA GLY A 228 5.39 -14.97 2.34
C GLY A 228 4.91 -16.42 2.50
N GLU A 229 3.69 -16.64 2.97
CA GLU A 229 3.05 -17.94 3.15
C GLU A 229 2.38 -18.44 1.86
N PHE A 230 3.15 -18.48 0.77
CA PHE A 230 2.63 -18.71 -0.57
C PHE A 230 1.86 -20.03 -0.72
N LEU A 231 2.24 -21.09 -0.02
CA LEU A 231 1.52 -22.38 -0.07
C LEU A 231 0.07 -22.26 0.43
N LYS A 232 -0.18 -21.43 1.46
CA LYS A 232 -1.54 -21.20 1.96
C LYS A 232 -2.35 -20.34 0.97
N ALA A 233 -1.72 -19.32 0.37
CA ALA A 233 -2.35 -18.53 -0.68
C ALA A 233 -2.69 -19.37 -1.92
N ILE A 234 -1.83 -20.32 -2.30
CA ILE A 234 -2.08 -21.29 -3.39
C ILE A 234 -3.31 -22.13 -3.08
N ALA A 235 -3.42 -22.68 -1.86
CA ALA A 235 -4.57 -23.49 -1.48
C ALA A 235 -5.91 -22.74 -1.61
N LEU A 236 -5.95 -21.47 -1.16
CA LEU A 236 -7.13 -20.62 -1.30
C LEU A 236 -7.43 -20.28 -2.77
N THR A 237 -6.39 -20.03 -3.58
CA THR A 237 -6.57 -19.70 -5.00
C THR A 237 -7.04 -20.92 -5.81
N LEU A 238 -6.59 -22.14 -5.45
CA LEU A 238 -7.10 -23.38 -6.03
C LEU A 238 -8.59 -23.60 -5.68
N LYS A 239 -8.98 -23.37 -4.43
CA LYS A 239 -10.40 -23.39 -4.00
C LYS A 239 -11.23 -22.38 -4.79
N GLU A 240 -10.71 -21.16 -4.99
CA GLU A 240 -11.35 -20.13 -5.79
C GLU A 240 -11.51 -20.56 -7.27
N LEU A 241 -10.52 -21.25 -7.85
CA LEU A 241 -10.57 -21.70 -9.23
C LEU A 241 -11.74 -22.67 -9.50
N GLU A 242 -12.12 -23.48 -8.50
CA GLU A 242 -13.23 -24.44 -8.61
C GLU A 242 -14.59 -23.76 -8.82
N THR A 243 -14.74 -22.51 -8.39
CA THR A 243 -16.00 -21.76 -8.50
C THR A 243 -16.08 -20.90 -9.77
N LYS A 244 -14.97 -20.74 -10.51
CA LYS A 244 -14.95 -19.90 -11.71
C LYS A 244 -15.62 -20.59 -12.90
N VAL A 245 -16.64 -19.92 -13.44
CA VAL A 245 -17.48 -20.43 -14.53
C VAL A 245 -16.97 -20.01 -15.90
N THR A 246 -16.55 -18.75 -16.07
CA THR A 246 -16.15 -18.24 -17.38
C THR A 246 -14.68 -18.55 -17.66
N ASN A 247 -14.32 -18.81 -18.92
CA ASN A 247 -12.92 -19.02 -19.31
C ASN A 247 -12.04 -17.81 -18.92
N TRP A 248 -12.62 -16.60 -18.99
CA TRP A 248 -11.95 -15.37 -18.57
C TRP A 248 -11.57 -15.40 -17.09
N ASP A 249 -12.53 -15.66 -16.21
CA ASP A 249 -12.29 -15.69 -14.76
C ASP A 249 -11.34 -16.83 -14.37
N ARG A 250 -11.44 -17.96 -15.07
CA ARG A 250 -10.54 -19.11 -14.89
C ARG A 250 -9.10 -18.73 -15.25
N VAL A 251 -8.87 -18.10 -16.39
CA VAL A 251 -7.52 -17.62 -16.77
C VAL A 251 -7.02 -16.57 -15.79
N SER A 252 -7.86 -15.62 -15.36
CA SER A 252 -7.47 -14.61 -14.36
C SER A 252 -7.02 -15.25 -13.04
N CYS A 253 -7.73 -16.29 -12.59
CA CYS A 253 -7.38 -17.06 -11.40
C CYS A 253 -6.10 -17.89 -11.62
N LEU A 254 -5.95 -18.57 -12.77
CA LEU A 254 -4.74 -19.33 -13.13
C LEU A 254 -3.51 -18.42 -13.26
N HIS A 255 -3.67 -17.20 -13.75
CA HIS A 255 -2.61 -16.19 -13.78
C HIS A 255 -2.15 -15.85 -12.35
N SER A 256 -3.10 -15.66 -11.42
CA SER A 256 -2.76 -15.45 -9.99
C SER A 256 -2.03 -16.66 -9.40
N LEU A 257 -2.45 -17.90 -9.73
CA LEU A 257 -1.74 -19.12 -9.32
C LEU A 257 -0.32 -19.17 -9.87
N LEU A 258 -0.12 -18.82 -11.14
CA LEU A 258 1.20 -18.82 -11.76
C LEU A 258 2.15 -17.88 -11.02
N LYS A 259 1.68 -16.69 -10.66
CA LYS A 259 2.46 -15.74 -9.84
C LYS A 259 2.88 -16.32 -8.51
N LEU A 260 2.00 -17.09 -7.85
CA LEU A 260 2.33 -17.76 -6.59
C LEU A 260 3.35 -18.89 -6.79
N TYR A 261 3.20 -19.69 -7.85
CA TYR A 261 4.18 -20.73 -8.20
C TYR A 261 5.54 -20.14 -8.61
N SER A 262 5.58 -18.93 -9.17
CA SER A 262 6.82 -18.19 -9.40
C SER A 262 7.54 -17.88 -8.08
N GLN A 263 6.81 -17.57 -7.00
CA GLN A 263 7.37 -17.29 -5.67
C GLN A 263 7.89 -18.54 -4.97
N THR A 264 7.22 -19.69 -5.14
CA THR A 264 7.67 -20.98 -4.60
C THR A 264 8.66 -21.72 -5.49
N GLN A 265 8.91 -21.20 -6.71
CA GLN A 265 9.73 -21.83 -7.75
C GLN A 265 9.27 -23.24 -8.12
N ASP A 266 7.96 -23.51 -8.05
CA ASP A 266 7.39 -24.81 -8.39
C ASP A 266 7.35 -25.00 -9.91
N SER A 267 8.34 -25.73 -10.42
CA SER A 267 8.51 -26.02 -11.84
C SER A 267 7.36 -26.88 -12.43
N VAL A 268 6.81 -27.81 -11.66
CA VAL A 268 5.83 -28.78 -12.17
C VAL A 268 4.45 -28.13 -12.22
N GLU A 269 4.02 -27.54 -11.11
CA GLU A 269 2.68 -26.95 -11.03
C GLU A 269 2.59 -25.64 -11.81
N GLY A 270 3.68 -24.86 -11.90
CA GLY A 270 3.69 -23.68 -12.75
C GLY A 270 3.57 -24.02 -14.25
N LEU A 271 4.29 -25.04 -14.76
CA LEU A 271 4.11 -25.50 -16.14
C LEU A 271 2.68 -26.02 -16.39
N ARG A 272 2.14 -26.80 -15.45
CA ARG A 272 0.76 -27.28 -15.54
C ARG A 272 -0.24 -26.13 -15.58
N THR A 273 -0.03 -25.10 -14.78
CA THR A 273 -0.84 -23.87 -14.78
C THR A 273 -0.78 -23.17 -16.14
N ILE A 274 0.40 -23.05 -16.74
CA ILE A 274 0.58 -22.48 -18.08
C ILE A 274 -0.14 -23.29 -19.16
N GLN A 275 -0.08 -24.62 -19.08
CA GLN A 275 -0.79 -25.50 -20.01
C GLN A 275 -2.31 -25.39 -19.86
N SER A 276 -2.80 -25.21 -18.63
CA SER A 276 -4.21 -24.93 -18.38
C SER A 276 -4.63 -23.59 -19.00
N ILE A 277 -3.83 -22.53 -18.85
CA ILE A 277 -4.07 -21.25 -19.53
C ILE A 277 -4.10 -21.43 -21.06
N ASP A 278 -3.16 -22.21 -21.64
CA ASP A 278 -3.12 -22.50 -23.08
C ASP A 278 -4.38 -23.23 -23.56
N ALA A 279 -4.95 -24.10 -22.72
CA ALA A 279 -6.20 -24.79 -23.03
C ALA A 279 -7.40 -23.84 -22.98
N GLU A 280 -7.48 -22.96 -21.97
CA GLU A 280 -8.56 -21.97 -21.86
C GLU A 280 -8.51 -20.95 -22.99
N PHE A 281 -7.33 -20.41 -23.35
CA PHE A 281 -7.16 -19.46 -24.46
C PHE A 281 -7.57 -20.01 -25.84
N LYS A 282 -7.69 -21.33 -26.02
CA LYS A 282 -8.23 -21.93 -27.25
C LYS A 282 -9.75 -21.88 -27.33
N GLN A 283 -10.42 -21.60 -26.22
CA GLN A 283 -11.88 -21.62 -26.12
C GLN A 283 -12.52 -20.25 -26.38
N PHE A 284 -11.72 -19.19 -26.48
CA PHE A 284 -12.22 -17.83 -26.67
C PHE A 284 -11.10 -16.93 -27.23
N ASP A 285 -11.44 -15.87 -27.97
CA ASP A 285 -10.45 -15.03 -28.68
C ASP A 285 -10.21 -13.64 -28.05
N ASN A 286 -11.14 -13.15 -27.21
CA ASN A 286 -11.09 -11.76 -26.71
C ASN A 286 -9.89 -11.46 -25.79
N TRP A 287 -9.15 -12.48 -25.34
CA TRP A 287 -7.92 -12.31 -24.55
C TRP A 287 -6.79 -11.64 -25.36
N LYS A 288 -6.86 -11.69 -26.70
CA LYS A 288 -5.86 -11.08 -27.60
C LYS A 288 -5.95 -9.56 -27.60
N ASP A 289 -7.18 -9.03 -27.48
CA ASP A 289 -7.47 -7.60 -27.61
C ASP A 289 -7.56 -6.90 -26.25
N ILE A 290 -7.82 -7.66 -25.19
CA ILE A 290 -8.02 -7.15 -23.83
C ILE A 290 -6.81 -7.55 -22.96
N GLY A 291 -6.48 -6.73 -21.95
CA GLY A 291 -5.23 -6.81 -21.17
C GLY A 291 -4.85 -8.19 -20.58
N LEU A 292 -5.78 -9.15 -20.49
CA LEU A 292 -5.56 -10.49 -19.97
C LEU A 292 -4.44 -11.26 -20.70
N GLY A 293 -4.42 -11.25 -22.04
CA GLY A 293 -3.35 -11.91 -22.80
C GLY A 293 -1.97 -11.31 -22.51
N ARG A 294 -1.91 -9.98 -22.41
CA ARG A 294 -0.67 -9.24 -22.11
C ARG A 294 -0.15 -9.59 -20.72
N MET A 295 -1.03 -9.64 -19.73
CA MET A 295 -0.71 -10.02 -18.36
C MET A 295 -0.23 -11.47 -18.27
N ALA A 296 -0.94 -12.41 -18.91
CA ALA A 296 -0.56 -13.82 -18.92
C ALA A 296 0.81 -14.06 -19.57
N ILE A 297 1.09 -13.43 -20.71
CA ILE A 297 2.41 -13.53 -21.37
C ILE A 297 3.52 -12.98 -20.49
N HIS A 298 3.31 -11.81 -19.90
CA HIS A 298 4.30 -11.20 -18.99
C HIS A 298 4.57 -12.14 -17.80
N GLU A 299 3.53 -12.62 -17.13
CA GLU A 299 3.70 -13.51 -15.97
C GLU A 299 4.40 -14.83 -16.34
N VAL A 300 4.15 -15.40 -17.53
CA VAL A 300 4.92 -16.58 -17.98
C VAL A 300 6.40 -16.25 -18.17
N PHE A 301 6.75 -15.08 -18.72
CA PHE A 301 8.14 -14.68 -18.82
C PHE A 301 8.80 -14.47 -17.44
N GLU A 302 8.10 -13.87 -16.48
CA GLU A 302 8.60 -13.75 -15.10
C GLU A 302 8.76 -15.12 -14.43
N TYR A 303 7.80 -16.03 -14.61
CA TYR A 303 7.90 -17.41 -14.14
C TYR A 303 9.13 -18.11 -14.74
N VAL A 304 9.35 -17.98 -16.05
CA VAL A 304 10.55 -18.50 -16.72
C VAL A 304 11.82 -17.94 -16.08
N LEU A 305 11.83 -16.67 -15.68
CA LEU A 305 12.96 -16.05 -15.01
C LEU A 305 13.16 -16.53 -13.57
N SER A 306 12.11 -16.93 -12.85
CA SER A 306 12.20 -17.39 -11.46
C SER A 306 12.63 -18.86 -11.29
N ILE A 307 12.27 -19.75 -12.23
CA ILE A 307 12.51 -21.20 -12.06
C ILE A 307 13.90 -21.68 -12.47
N HIS A 308 14.41 -22.75 -11.85
CA HIS A 308 15.73 -23.31 -12.19
C HIS A 308 15.70 -24.42 -13.24
N ASP A 309 14.57 -25.11 -13.40
CA ASP A 309 14.42 -26.17 -14.39
C ASP A 309 14.45 -25.59 -15.81
N VAL A 310 15.51 -25.92 -16.56
CA VAL A 310 15.77 -25.37 -17.89
C VAL A 310 14.78 -25.89 -18.93
N GLU A 311 14.35 -27.15 -18.84
CA GLU A 311 13.43 -27.74 -19.81
C GLU A 311 12.02 -27.20 -19.62
N VAL A 312 11.59 -27.06 -18.36
CA VAL A 312 10.34 -26.37 -18.03
C VAL A 312 10.40 -24.92 -18.49
N ALA A 313 11.48 -24.19 -18.18
CA ALA A 313 11.66 -22.80 -18.59
C ALA A 313 11.56 -22.64 -20.12
N ARG A 314 12.23 -23.51 -20.89
CA ARG A 314 12.18 -23.50 -22.35
C ARG A 314 10.77 -23.78 -22.87
N THR A 315 10.08 -24.76 -22.29
CA THR A 315 8.71 -25.13 -22.68
C THR A 315 7.73 -23.99 -22.40
N SER A 316 7.77 -23.43 -21.19
CA SER A 316 6.95 -22.28 -20.78
C SER A 316 7.18 -21.07 -21.68
N PHE A 317 8.45 -20.74 -21.98
CA PHE A 317 8.79 -19.67 -22.90
C PHE A 317 8.17 -19.87 -24.29
N GLN A 318 8.26 -21.08 -24.84
CA GLN A 318 7.71 -21.39 -26.16
C GLN A 318 6.18 -21.24 -26.19
N ILE A 319 5.49 -21.58 -25.11
CA ILE A 319 4.04 -21.37 -25.01
C ILE A 319 3.71 -19.87 -25.06
N ALA A 320 4.36 -19.06 -24.22
CA ALA A 320 4.15 -17.60 -24.21
C ALA A 320 4.52 -16.94 -25.53
N ASP A 321 5.61 -17.37 -26.19
CA ASP A 321 6.01 -16.85 -27.50
C ASP A 321 4.97 -17.15 -28.60
N ARG A 322 4.25 -18.28 -28.52
CA ARG A 322 3.12 -18.58 -29.43
C ARG A 322 1.89 -17.73 -29.14
N TRP A 323 1.62 -17.39 -27.87
CA TRP A 323 0.56 -16.44 -27.55
C TRP A 323 0.91 -15.04 -28.05
N PHE A 324 2.15 -14.61 -27.81
CA PHE A 324 2.65 -13.31 -28.29
C PHE A 324 2.55 -13.18 -29.81
N ALA A 325 2.84 -14.24 -30.57
CA ALA A 325 2.73 -14.24 -32.03
C ALA A 325 1.29 -14.04 -32.56
N GLN A 326 0.27 -14.14 -31.71
CA GLN A 326 -1.14 -13.91 -32.04
C GLN A 326 -1.64 -12.52 -31.61
N MET A 327 -0.77 -11.68 -31.04
CA MET A 327 -1.10 -10.36 -30.52
C MET A 327 -0.31 -9.28 -31.25
N ASP A 328 -0.88 -8.09 -31.34
CA ASP A 328 -0.23 -6.95 -31.98
C ASP A 328 0.96 -6.43 -31.19
N SER A 329 0.81 -6.34 -29.86
CA SER A 329 1.84 -5.84 -28.95
C SER A 329 1.57 -6.20 -27.49
N ILE A 330 2.64 -6.13 -26.68
CA ILE A 330 2.58 -6.13 -25.22
C ILE A 330 3.37 -4.92 -24.69
N ALA A 331 3.14 -4.52 -23.44
CA ALA A 331 3.81 -3.38 -22.83
C ALA A 331 5.33 -3.56 -22.74
N TYR A 332 6.07 -2.45 -22.63
CA TYR A 332 7.53 -2.43 -22.46
C TYR A 332 8.04 -3.45 -21.43
N VAL A 333 7.43 -3.51 -20.25
CA VAL A 333 7.82 -4.44 -19.17
C VAL A 333 7.69 -5.91 -19.58
N GLY A 334 6.66 -6.26 -20.35
CA GLY A 334 6.48 -7.61 -20.89
C GLY A 334 7.52 -7.95 -21.95
N LEU A 335 7.87 -7.00 -22.81
CA LEU A 335 8.94 -7.17 -23.81
C LEU A 335 10.32 -7.31 -23.13
N GLU A 336 10.54 -6.57 -22.05
CA GLU A 336 11.75 -6.64 -21.25
C GLU A 336 11.90 -8.02 -20.58
N ALA A 337 10.84 -8.50 -19.92
CA ALA A 337 10.79 -9.85 -19.37
C ALA A 337 11.02 -10.90 -20.47
N GLY A 338 10.39 -10.73 -21.64
CA GLY A 338 10.51 -11.64 -22.78
C GLY A 338 11.93 -11.83 -23.30
N TRP A 339 12.72 -10.75 -23.48
CA TRP A 339 14.09 -10.92 -23.96
C TRP A 339 15.01 -11.53 -22.90
N LYS A 340 14.81 -11.21 -21.61
CA LYS A 340 15.55 -11.83 -20.50
C LYS A 340 15.22 -13.33 -20.41
N ALA A 341 13.95 -13.69 -20.53
CA ALA A 341 13.49 -15.08 -20.54
C ALA A 341 14.07 -15.84 -21.74
N ALA A 342 14.03 -15.24 -22.94
CA ALA A 342 14.64 -15.82 -24.15
C ALA A 342 16.15 -16.03 -24.00
N GLN A 343 16.86 -15.08 -23.36
CA GLN A 343 18.28 -15.20 -23.06
C GLN A 343 18.55 -16.38 -22.13
N LYS A 344 17.79 -16.48 -21.02
CA LYS A 344 17.90 -17.57 -20.05
C LYS A 344 17.68 -18.95 -20.69
N CYS A 345 16.70 -19.06 -21.58
CA CYS A 345 16.40 -20.29 -22.30
C CYS A 345 17.35 -20.58 -23.48
N GLY A 346 18.26 -19.66 -23.82
CA GLY A 346 19.21 -19.82 -24.93
C GLY A 346 18.64 -19.55 -26.33
N PHE A 347 17.46 -18.93 -26.43
CA PHE A 347 16.80 -18.60 -27.71
C PHE A 347 17.35 -17.31 -28.32
N LYS A 348 18.58 -17.35 -28.86
CA LYS A 348 19.31 -16.17 -29.35
C LYS A 348 18.54 -15.30 -30.34
N GLN A 349 17.79 -15.90 -31.28
CA GLN A 349 17.01 -15.14 -32.27
C GLN A 349 15.83 -14.41 -31.61
N LYS A 350 15.08 -15.10 -30.75
CA LYS A 350 13.96 -14.52 -30.00
C LYS A 350 14.42 -13.44 -29.03
N MET A 351 15.54 -13.64 -28.33
CA MET A 351 16.16 -12.62 -27.49
C MET A 351 16.42 -11.32 -28.27
N LYS A 352 17.01 -11.41 -29.47
CA LYS A 352 17.25 -10.23 -30.32
C LYS A 352 15.94 -9.55 -30.74
N MET A 353 14.93 -10.34 -31.12
CA MET A 353 13.61 -9.85 -31.50
C MET A 353 12.94 -9.06 -30.37
N TYR A 354 12.77 -9.68 -29.19
CA TYR A 354 12.15 -9.02 -28.03
C TYR A 354 12.95 -7.80 -27.56
N LYS A 355 14.29 -7.86 -27.58
CA LYS A 355 15.13 -6.72 -27.19
C LYS A 355 14.96 -5.52 -28.13
N ARG A 356 14.84 -5.77 -29.44
CA ARG A 356 14.55 -4.71 -30.41
C ARG A 356 13.19 -4.08 -30.14
N LEU A 357 12.14 -4.89 -30.00
CA LEU A 357 10.79 -4.42 -29.71
C LEU A 357 10.73 -3.60 -28.41
N ALA A 358 11.41 -4.05 -27.35
CA ALA A 358 11.49 -3.32 -26.08
C ALA A 358 12.17 -1.95 -26.26
N THR A 359 13.20 -1.87 -27.11
CA THR A 359 13.91 -0.61 -27.39
C THR A 359 13.03 0.35 -28.18
N GLU A 360 12.32 -0.14 -29.20
CA GLU A 360 11.36 0.64 -30.00
C GLU A 360 10.23 1.19 -29.12
N GLU A 361 9.67 0.35 -28.25
CA GLU A 361 8.61 0.77 -27.33
C GLU A 361 9.10 1.77 -26.27
N ARG A 362 10.34 1.60 -25.77
CA ARG A 362 10.93 2.57 -24.85
C ARG A 362 11.08 3.94 -25.49
N GLN A 363 11.57 3.98 -26.73
CA GLN A 363 11.71 5.23 -27.48
C GLN A 363 10.35 5.92 -27.66
N ARG A 364 9.30 5.18 -28.01
CA ARG A 364 7.94 5.71 -28.13
C ARG A 364 7.46 6.36 -26.83
N ILE A 365 7.67 5.69 -25.69
CA ILE A 365 7.31 6.22 -24.36
C ILE A 365 8.10 7.49 -24.04
N ASP A 366 9.41 7.48 -24.29
CA ASP A 366 10.27 8.63 -24.01
C ASP A 366 9.90 9.84 -24.90
N ASP A 367 9.54 9.62 -26.16
CA ASP A 367 9.06 10.66 -27.09
C ASP A 367 7.71 11.25 -26.65
N GLU A 368 6.77 10.40 -26.21
CA GLU A 368 5.48 10.83 -25.65
C GLU A 368 5.66 11.65 -24.37
N MET A 369 6.51 11.20 -23.45
CA MET A 369 6.81 11.95 -22.23
C MET A 369 7.49 13.29 -22.51
N ALA A 370 8.37 13.36 -23.52
CA ALA A 370 8.97 14.61 -23.96
C ALA A 370 7.93 15.57 -24.55
N SER A 371 6.95 15.07 -25.31
CA SER A 371 5.85 15.88 -25.84
C SER A 371 4.93 16.41 -24.73
N ILE A 372 4.70 15.65 -23.66
CA ILE A 372 3.90 16.09 -22.51
C ILE A 372 4.62 17.18 -21.72
N LYS A 373 5.95 17.12 -21.59
CA LYS A 373 6.75 18.14 -20.87
C LYS A 373 6.88 19.46 -21.62
N ASN A 374 6.67 19.45 -22.94
CA ASN A 374 6.79 20.64 -23.80
C ASN A 374 5.45 21.34 -24.07
N ASN A 375 4.34 20.79 -23.57
CA ASN A 375 3.00 21.39 -23.55
C ASN A 375 2.65 21.80 -22.13
#